data_AF-A0A350F185-F1
#
_entry.id   AF-A0A350F185-F1
#
_cell.length_a   1.000
_cell.length_b   1.000
_cell.length_c   1.000
_cell.angle_alpha   90.00
_cell.angle_beta   90.00
_cell.angle_gamma   90.00
#
_symmetry.space_group_name_H-M   'P 1'
#
loop_
_entity.id
_entity.type
_entity.pdbx_description
1 polymer ?
#
loop_
_entity_poly.entity_id
_entity_poly.type
_entity_poly.pdbx_seq_one_letter_code
_entity_poly.pdbx_strand_id
1 'polypeptide(L)' 'ADEPTGALDRHNAVELIDLLLELNREEGVALIVVTHARELADKLGRVCELRDGKLHDLAAAK' A
#
# COMPACT_ATOMS: atom_id res chain seq x y z
N ALA A 1 3.77 -2.15 -9.53
CA ALA A 1 2.67 -1.47 -10.24
C ALA A 1 2.54 -0.08 -9.67
N ASP A 2 2.63 0.97 -10.49
CA ASP A 2 2.66 2.37 -10.01
C ASP A 2 1.30 2.85 -9.48
N GLU A 3 0.19 2.22 -9.89
CA GLU A 3 -1.06 2.19 -9.13
C GLU A 3 -1.83 0.93 -9.55
N PRO A 4 -1.76 -0.18 -8.79
CA PRO A 4 -2.48 -1.42 -9.15
C PRO A 4 -4.00 -1.29 -9.01
N THR A 5 -4.48 -0.25 -8.34
CA THR A 5 -5.90 -0.05 -7.98
C THR A 5 -6.62 0.97 -8.85
N GLY A 6 -5.95 1.63 -9.80
CA GLY A 6 -6.55 2.72 -10.59
C GLY A 6 -7.74 2.31 -11.48
N ALA A 7 -7.88 1.01 -11.78
CA ALA A 7 -8.98 0.45 -12.57
C ALA A 7 -9.90 -0.52 -11.78
N LEU A 8 -9.60 -0.77 -10.50
CA LEU A 8 -10.41 -1.60 -9.62
C LEU A 8 -11.31 -0.71 -8.78
N ASP A 9 -12.56 -1.12 -8.55
CA ASP A 9 -13.39 -0.49 -7.53
C ASP A 9 -12.74 -0.68 -6.14
N ARG A 10 -13.06 0.23 -5.22
CA ARG A 10 -12.46 0.29 -3.88
C ARG A 10 -12.57 -1.03 -3.11
N HIS A 11 -13.62 -1.83 -3.34
CA HIS A 11 -13.80 -3.10 -2.65
C HIS A 11 -12.82 -4.15 -3.18
N ASN A 12 -12.76 -4.32 -4.49
CA ASN A 12 -11.82 -5.25 -5.13
C ASN A 12 -10.36 -4.88 -4.85
N ALA A 13 -10.04 -3.58 -4.78
CA ALA A 13 -8.69 -3.10 -4.44
C ALA A 13 -8.24 -3.54 -3.03
N VAL A 14 -9.17 -3.56 -2.07
CA VAL A 14 -8.91 -3.98 -0.70
C VAL A 14 -8.65 -5.49 -0.64
N GLU A 15 -9.49 -6.30 -1.29
CA GLU A 15 -9.30 -7.75 -1.32
C GLU A 15 -7.98 -8.17 -1.97
N LEU A 16 -7.62 -7.50 -3.09
CA LEU A 16 -6.35 -7.75 -3.77
C LEU A 16 -5.14 -7.43 -2.88
N ILE A 17 -5.20 -6.36 -2.10
CA ILE A 17 -4.13 -6.02 -1.17
C ILE A 17 -4.06 -7.00 0.00
N ASP A 18 -5.19 -7.45 0.52
CA ASP A 18 -5.20 -8.45 1.59
C ASP A 18 -4.51 -9.75 1.13
N LEU A 19 -4.74 -10.17 -0.13
CA LEU A 19 -4.04 -11.31 -0.75
C LEU A 19 -2.53 -11.06 -0.93
N LEU A 20 -2.14 -9.88 -1.43
CA LEU A 20 -0.72 -9.54 -1.60
C LEU A 20 0.02 -9.47 -0.25
N LEU A 21 -0.66 -9.03 0.80
CA LEU A 21 -0.14 -9.00 2.16
C LEU A 21 0.02 -10.40 2.74
N GLU A 22 -0.88 -11.32 2.44
CA GLU A 22 -0.72 -12.74 2.80
C GLU A 22 0.51 -13.35 2.14
N LEU A 23 0.67 -13.17 0.82
CA LEU A 23 1.86 -13.61 0.09
C LEU A 23 3.16 -13.00 0.62
N ASN A 24 3.16 -11.71 0.98
CA ASN A 24 4.30 -11.04 1.61
C ASN A 24 4.70 -11.71 2.93
N ARG A 25 3.72 -12.11 3.75
CA ARG A 25 3.97 -12.77 5.04
C ARG A 25 4.43 -14.22 4.87
N GLU A 26 3.85 -14.95 3.94
CA GLU A 26 4.13 -16.38 3.73
C GLU A 26 5.46 -16.61 3.01
N GLU A 27 5.72 -15.86 1.94
CA GLU A 27 6.90 -16.05 1.08
C GLU A 27 8.07 -15.14 1.45
N GLY A 28 7.88 -14.21 2.39
CA GLY A 28 8.92 -13.27 2.83
C GLY A 28 9.38 -12.30 1.74
N VAL A 29 8.57 -12.09 0.70
CA VAL A 29 8.90 -11.22 -0.45
C VAL A 29 8.68 -9.75 -0.11
N ALA A 30 9.50 -8.83 -0.61
CA ALA A 30 9.28 -7.40 -0.39
C ALA A 30 8.09 -6.88 -1.23
N LEU A 31 7.11 -6.25 -0.58
CA LEU A 31 5.95 -5.63 -1.24
C LEU A 31 6.06 -4.10 -1.17
N ILE A 32 6.03 -3.44 -2.34
CA ILE A 32 5.98 -1.99 -2.48
C ILE A 32 4.68 -1.63 -3.20
N VAL A 33 3.87 -0.78 -2.58
CA VAL A 33 2.58 -0.34 -3.12
C VAL A 33 2.60 1.18 -3.24
N VAL A 34 2.18 1.68 -4.40
CA VAL A 34 1.93 3.11 -4.63
C VAL A 34 0.43 3.29 -4.79
N THR A 35 -0.15 4.18 -4.00
CA THR A 35 -1.60 4.43 -3.98
C THR A 35 -1.91 5.83 -3.49
N HIS A 36 -2.97 6.43 -4.02
CA HIS A 36 -3.58 7.64 -3.47
C HIS A 36 -4.63 7.33 -2.36
N ALA A 37 -4.98 6.07 -2.15
CA ALA A 37 -5.97 5.67 -1.15
C ALA A 37 -5.34 5.53 0.23
N ARG A 38 -5.61 6.50 1.13
CA ARG A 38 -5.00 6.53 2.46
C ARG A 38 -5.35 5.30 3.32
N GLU A 39 -6.60 4.86 3.28
CA GLU A 39 -7.08 3.68 4.01
C GLU A 39 -6.32 2.40 3.63
N LEU A 40 -5.86 2.31 2.37
CA LEU A 40 -5.09 1.19 1.88
C LEU A 40 -3.65 1.25 2.40
N ALA A 41 -3.07 2.45 2.38
CA ALA A 41 -1.74 2.69 2.92
C ALA A 41 -1.67 2.38 4.42
N ASP A 42 -2.71 2.72 5.18
CA ASP A 42 -2.79 2.49 6.63
C ASP A 42 -2.83 0.98 7.00
N LYS A 43 -3.15 0.09 6.06
CA LYS A 43 -3.04 -1.37 6.25
C LYS A 43 -1.61 -1.90 6.12
N LEU A 44 -0.68 -1.09 5.61
CA LEU A 44 0.72 -1.48 5.37
C LEU A 44 1.59 -1.17 6.59
N GLY A 45 2.71 -1.89 6.72
CA GLY A 45 3.60 -1.74 7.87
C GLY A 45 4.38 -0.42 7.90
N ARG A 46 4.80 0.10 6.75
CA ARG A 46 5.53 1.36 6.62
C ARG A 46 4.90 2.21 5.53
N VAL A 47 4.59 3.46 5.88
CA VAL A 47 3.91 4.39 4.98
C VAL A 47 4.80 5.61 4.76
N CYS A 48 5.01 5.97 3.50
CA CYS A 48 5.75 7.16 3.12
C CYS A 48 4.91 7.99 2.16
N GLU A 49 4.98 9.32 2.30
CA GLU A 49 4.36 10.28 1.39
C GLU A 49 5.41 10.83 0.43
N LEU A 50 5.14 10.77 -0.87
CA LEU A 50 5.96 11.45 -1.87
C LEU A 50 5.43 12.88 -2.05
N ARG A 51 6.21 13.87 -1.62
CA ARG A 51 5.87 15.30 -1.72
C ARG A 51 7.06 16.08 -2.27
N ASP A 52 6.82 16.91 -3.28
CA ASP A 52 7.84 17.74 -3.94
C ASP A 52 9.09 16.94 -4.37
N GLY A 53 8.88 15.70 -4.84
CA GLY A 53 9.95 14.78 -5.27
C GLY A 53 10.76 14.16 -4.12
N LYS A 54 10.31 14.30 -2.87
CA LYS A 54 10.95 13.75 -1.67
C LYS A 54 10.02 12.82 -0.94
N LEU A 55 10.56 11.71 -0.42
CA LEU A 55 9.83 10.79 0.44
C LEU A 55 9.88 11.28 1.89
N HIS A 56 8.72 11.39 2.50
CA HIS A 56 8.51 11.75 3.90
C HIS A 56 7.90 10.54 4.63
N ASP A 57 8.53 10.11 5.73
CA ASP A 57 7.97 9.01 6.52
C ASP A 57 6.73 9.50 7.27
N LEU A 58 5.61 8.82 7.07
CA LEU A 58 4.38 9.09 7.81
C LEU A 58 4.43 8.20 9.04
N ALA A 59 4.84 8.78 10.17
CA ALA A 59 4.83 8.07 11.45
C ALA A 59 3.44 7.43 11.65
N ALA A 60 3.41 6.11 11.84
CA ALA A 60 2.18 5.37 12.06
C ALA A 60 1.37 6.07 13.16
N ALA A 61 0.13 6.44 12.85
CA ALA A 61 -0.82 6.81 13.89
C ALA A 61 -0.93 5.60 14.82
N LYS A 62 -0.53 5.82 16.07
CA LYS A 62 -0.41 4.79 17.10
C LYS A 62 -1.77 4.22 17.47
#